data_AF-Q5BRJ0-F1
#
_entry.id   AF-Q5BRJ0-F1
#
_cell.length_a   1.000
_cell.length_b   1.000
_cell.length_c   1.000
_cell.angle_alpha   90.00
_cell.angle_beta   90.00
_cell.angle_gamma   90.00
#
_symmetry.space_group_name_H-M   'P 1'
#
loop_
_entity.id
_entity.type
_entity.pdbx_description
1 polymer ?
#
loop_
_entity_poly.entity_id
_entity_poly.type
_entity_poly.pdbx_seq_one_letter_code
_entity_poly.pdbx_strand_id
1 'polypeptide(L)' 'MLESSEFNEILEEKSILFHKFYNKNSISTTVTLNDFQQFHTIGHGGFGHVVLVRHIETDTFYAMKICQKFN' A
#
# COMPACT_ATOMS: atom_id res chain seq x y z
N MET A 1 -7.73 -20.35 21.64
CA MET A 1 -6.30 -20.02 21.74
C MET A 1 -5.64 -20.82 20.64
N LEU A 2 -4.94 -20.20 19.70
CA LEU A 2 -4.22 -20.95 18.66
C LEU A 2 -3.18 -21.83 19.37
N GLU A 3 -3.10 -23.11 18.99
CA GLU A 3 -2.04 -23.98 19.46
C GLU A 3 -0.69 -23.41 19.02
N SER A 4 0.34 -23.56 19.87
CA SER A 4 1.63 -22.88 19.65
C SER A 4 2.30 -23.29 18.32
N SER A 5 2.02 -24.50 17.82
CA SER A 5 2.52 -24.98 16.53
C SER A 5 1.86 -24.30 15.33
N GLU A 6 0.54 -24.16 15.33
CA GLU A 6 -0.23 -23.52 14.25
C GLU A 6 0.17 -22.03 14.11
N PHE A 7 0.37 -21.35 15.24
CA PHE A 7 0.85 -19.97 15.22
C PHE A 7 2.26 -19.85 14.62
N ASN A 8 3.17 -20.76 14.94
CA ASN A 8 4.52 -20.77 14.39
C ASN A 8 4.53 -21.05 12.88
N GLU A 9 3.67 -21.96 12.41
CA GLU A 9 3.50 -22.23 10.98
C GLU A 9 3.02 -20.98 10.21
N ILE A 10 2.05 -20.24 10.76
CA ILE A 10 1.58 -18.98 10.17
C ILE A 10 2.71 -17.95 10.12
N LEU A 11 3.47 -17.80 11.20
CA LEU A 11 4.59 -16.86 11.24
C LEU A 11 5.66 -17.20 10.21
N GLU A 12 5.98 -18.47 10.03
CA GLU A 12 6.94 -18.93 9.04
C GLU A 12 6.45 -18.64 7.62
N GLU A 13 5.18 -18.95 7.30
CA GLU A 13 4.58 -18.65 6.00
C GLU A 13 4.62 -17.14 5.68
N LYS A 14 4.23 -16.29 6.65
CA LYS A 14 4.22 -14.83 6.45
C LYS A 14 5.63 -14.25 6.35
N SER A 15 6.59 -14.80 7.09
CA SER A 15 8.00 -14.40 7.03
C SER A 15 8.61 -14.69 5.65
N ILE A 16 8.39 -15.90 5.13
CA ILE A 16 8.84 -16.29 3.79
C ILE A 16 8.26 -15.36 2.72
N LEU A 17 6.95 -15.10 2.79
CA LEU A 17 6.27 -14.22 1.85
C LEU A 17 6.82 -12.79 1.92
N PHE A 18 7.02 -12.25 3.12
CA PHE A 18 7.61 -10.93 3.32
C PHE A 18 8.99 -10.83 2.68
N HIS A 19 9.90 -11.75 3.00
CA HIS A 19 11.27 -11.70 2.47
C HIS A 19 11.33 -11.88 0.95
N LYS A 20 10.42 -12.68 0.38
CA LYS A 20 10.28 -12.81 -1.08
C LYS A 20 9.95 -11.47 -1.74
N PHE A 21 9.07 -10.66 -1.15
CA PHE A 21 8.72 -9.34 -1.68
C PHE A 21 9.75 -8.27 -1.34
N TYR A 22 10.26 -8.26 -0.11
CA TYR A 22 11.23 -7.26 0.38
C TYR A 22 12.55 -7.31 -0.38
N ASN A 23 13.06 -8.52 -0.64
CA ASN A 23 14.34 -8.70 -1.36
C ASN A 23 14.19 -8.53 -2.89
N LYS A 24 12.96 -8.45 -3.41
CA LYS A 24 12.72 -8.19 -4.83
C LYS A 24 12.91 -6.68 -5.07
N ASN A 25 14.13 -6.29 -5.43
CA ASN A 25 14.55 -4.89 -5.70
C ASN A 25 13.86 -4.19 -6.89
N SER A 26 12.72 -4.68 -7.38
CA SER A 26 11.99 -4.07 -8.49
C SER A 26 10.61 -3.61 -8.02
N ILE A 27 10.52 -2.42 -7.45
CA ILE A 27 9.25 -1.70 -7.43
C ILE A 27 9.02 -1.24 -8.87
N SER A 28 8.27 -2.02 -9.63
CA SER A 28 7.74 -1.56 -10.91
C SER A 28 6.51 -0.71 -10.61
N THR A 29 6.52 0.54 -11.06
CA THR A 29 5.34 1.41 -11.00
C THR A 29 4.25 0.80 -11.87
N THR A 30 3.19 0.27 -11.26
CA THR A 30 2.10 -0.42 -11.96
C THR A 30 0.96 0.50 -12.39
N VAL A 31 0.93 1.75 -11.90
CA VAL A 31 -0.13 2.74 -12.14
C VAL A 31 0.44 4.16 -12.09
N THR A 32 -0.29 5.11 -12.66
CA THR A 32 0.00 6.54 -12.69
C THR A 32 -1.13 7.34 -12.03
N LEU A 33 -0.93 8.65 -11.81
CA LEU A 33 -1.98 9.52 -11.25
C LEU A 33 -3.22 9.64 -12.15
N ASN A 34 -3.06 9.43 -13.46
CA ASN A 34 -4.15 9.57 -14.43
C ASN A 34 -5.15 8.40 -14.37
N ASP A 35 -4.76 7.29 -13.76
CA ASP A 35 -5.62 6.11 -13.59
C ASP A 35 -6.68 6.32 -12.47
N PHE A 36 -6.61 7.46 -11.77
CA PHE A 36 -7.43 7.75 -10.61
C PHE A 36 -8.20 9.07 -10.73
N GLN A 37 -9.46 9.03 -10.35
CA GLN A 37 -10.25 10.22 -10.06
C GLN A 37 -10.01 10.65 -8.60
N GLN A 38 -9.58 11.89 -8.38
CA GLN A 38 -9.38 12.46 -7.06
C GLN A 38 -10.66 13.13 -6.54
N PHE A 39 -10.95 12.95 -5.25
CA PHE A 39 -12.07 13.60 -4.57
C PHE A 39 -11.55 14.71 -3.64
N HIS A 40 -11.57 14.47 -2.32
CA HIS A 40 -11.13 15.43 -1.32
C HIS A 40 -10.04 14.84 -0.43
N THR A 41 -9.26 15.73 0.19
CA THR A 41 -8.24 15.35 1.17
C THR A 41 -8.89 14.84 2.44
N ILE A 42 -8.51 13.63 2.87
CA ILE A 42 -9.00 12.98 4.08
C ILE A 42 -7.99 13.02 5.24
N GLY A 43 -6.77 13.51 5.00
CA GLY A 43 -5.77 13.67 6.04
C GLY A 43 -4.56 14.49 5.61
N HIS A 44 -3.95 15.18 6.58
CA HIS A 44 -2.74 15.98 6.40
C HIS A 44 -1.63 15.47 7.33
N GLY A 45 -0.37 15.65 6.93
CA GLY A 45 0.79 15.35 7.76
C GLY A 45 2.01 16.16 7.32
N GLY A 46 3.08 16.10 8.13
CA GLY A 46 4.28 16.93 7.90
C GLY A 46 4.99 16.71 6.56
N PHE A 47 4.80 15.53 5.94
CA PHE A 47 5.48 15.14 4.69
C PHE A 47 4.52 15.02 3.49
N GLY A 48 3.27 15.48 3.64
CA GLY A 48 2.26 15.43 2.58
C GLY A 48 0.87 15.04 3.09
N HIS A 49 -0.04 14.75 2.18
CA HIS A 49 -1.48 14.60 2.46
C HIS A 49 -2.05 13.31 1.87
N VAL A 50 -3.24 12.92 2.31
CA VAL A 50 -3.96 11.73 1.86
C VAL A 50 -5.23 12.16 1.16
N VAL A 51 -5.44 11.70 -0.07
CA VAL A 51 -6.63 12.03 -0.89
C VAL A 51 -7.46 10.76 -1.09
N LEU A 52 -8.77 10.88 -0.93
CA LEU A 52 -9.69 9.82 -1.37
C LEU A 52 -9.69 9.80 -2.90
N VAL A 53 -9.40 8.64 -3.47
CA VAL A 53 -9.37 8.44 -4.92
C VAL A 53 -10.21 7.24 -5.33
N ARG A 54 -10.68 7.21 -6.57
CA ARG A 54 -11.29 6.05 -7.22
C ARG A 54 -10.44 5.66 -8.42
N HIS A 55 -10.03 4.39 -8.51
CA HIS A 55 -9.44 3.85 -9.73
C HIS A 55 -10.51 3.77 -10.82
N ILE A 56 -10.26 4.40 -11.96
CA ILE A 56 -11.30 4.67 -12.98
C ILE A 56 -11.84 3.35 -13.54
N GLU A 57 -10.95 2.41 -13.89
CA GLU A 57 -11.31 1.15 -14.54
C GLU A 57 -12.06 0.19 -13.60
N THR A 58 -11.61 0.06 -12.35
CA THR A 58 -12.15 -0.94 -11.41
C THR A 58 -13.22 -0.41 -10.46
N ASP A 59 -13.54 0.89 -10.53
CA ASP A 59 -14.46 1.58 -9.61
C ASP A 59 -14.12 1.35 -8.11
N THR A 60 -12.84 1.16 -7.82
CA THR A 60 -12.38 0.84 -6.46
C THR A 60 -11.86 2.09 -5.78
N PHE A 61 -12.32 2.35 -4.57
CA PHE A 61 -11.87 3.49 -3.77
C PHE A 61 -10.61 3.14 -2.97
N TYR A 62 -9.66 4.08 -2.95
CA TYR A 62 -8.40 3.98 -2.22
C TYR A 62 -8.08 5.28 -1.47
N ALA A 63 -7.26 5.18 -0.43
CA ALA A 63 -6.64 6.33 0.22
C ALA A 63 -5.23 6.53 -0.37
N MET A 64 -5.05 7.52 -1.24
CA MET A 64 -3.77 7.81 -1.88
C MET A 64 -2.93 8.75 -1.01
N LYS A 65 -1.78 8.28 -0.53
CA LYS A 65 -0.79 9.13 0.15
C LYS A 65 0.09 9.83 -0.88
N ILE A 66 0.03 11.16 -0.91
CA ILE A 66 0.90 12.00 -1.73
C ILE A 66 2.00 12.57 -0.83
N CYS A 67 3.25 12.13 -1.03
CA CYS A 67 4.41 12.60 -0.29
C CYS A 67 5.16 13.66 -1.09
N GLN A 68 5.45 14.80 -0.45
CA GLN A 68 6.33 15.81 -1.05
C GLN A 68 7.78 15.34 -0.94
N LYS A 69 8.50 15.30 -2.05
CA LYS A 69 9.97 15.31 -1.99
C LYS A 69 10.40 16.72 -1.65
N PHE A 70 11.20 16.87 -0.59
CA PHE A 70 11.97 18.10 -0.43
C PHE A 70 13.02 18.12 -1.55
N ASN A 71 13.01 19.19 -2.33
CA ASN A 71 14.06 19.48 -3.31
C ASN A 71 15.31 20.00 -2.60
#